data_AF-A0A520FZN4-F1
#
_entry.id   AF-A0A520FZN4-F1
#
_cell.length_a   1.000
_cell.length_b   1.000
_cell.length_c   1.000
_cell.angle_alpha   90.00
_cell.angle_beta   90.00
_cell.angle_gamma   90.00
#
_symmetry.space_group_name_H-M   'P 1'
#
loop_
_entity.id
_entity.type
_entity.pdbx_description
1 polymer ?
#
loop_
_entity_poly.entity_id
_entity_poly.type
_entity_poly.pdbx_seq_one_letter_code
_entity_poly.pdbx_strand_id
1 'polypeptide(L)'
;MVRIGGQHVHSITGDSITYQVDLDHGPESTYYAARVLLLGETWHELESGTIAGTDRNARTPQVMEAVFAQIDGLDFKALNRG
;
A
#
# COMPACT_ATOMS: atom_id res chain seq x y z
N MET A 1 -12.51 -7.68 -7.16
CA MET A 1 -11.36 -7.42 -6.28
C MET A 1 -10.12 -8.18 -6.75
N VAL A 2 -9.01 -7.47 -6.97
CA VAL A 2 -7.68 -8.03 -7.31
C VAL A 2 -6.74 -7.77 -6.14
N ARG A 3 -5.98 -8.77 -5.72
CA ARG A 3 -4.97 -8.61 -4.66
C ARG A 3 -3.56 -8.58 -5.26
N ILE A 4 -2.79 -7.58 -4.87
CA ILE A 4 -1.38 -7.41 -5.22
C ILE A 4 -0.57 -7.47 -3.93
N GLY A 5 0.55 -8.18 -3.93
CA GLY A 5 1.47 -8.21 -2.79
C GLY A 5 2.91 -8.17 -3.26
N GLY A 6 3.79 -7.73 -2.39
CA GLY A 6 5.21 -7.61 -2.69
C GLY A 6 6.02 -7.15 -1.49
N GLN A 7 7.24 -6.73 -1.77
CA GLN A 7 8.14 -6.11 -0.82
C GLN A 7 8.50 -4.71 -1.28
N HIS A 8 8.61 -3.78 -0.34
CA HIS A 8 9.07 -2.41 -0.56
C HIS A 8 10.21 -2.12 0.41
N VAL A 9 11.29 -1.52 -0.09
CA VAL A 9 12.39 -1.07 0.77
C VAL A 9 12.05 0.32 1.27
N HIS A 10 11.83 0.44 2.57
CA HIS A 10 11.50 1.70 3.21
C HIS A 10 12.60 2.73 2.99
N SER A 11 12.28 3.86 2.36
CA SER A 11 13.31 4.81 1.91
C SER A 11 14.09 5.47 3.04
N ILE A 12 13.51 5.55 4.25
CA ILE A 12 14.16 6.19 5.41
C ILE A 12 15.09 5.20 6.15
N THR A 13 14.64 3.97 6.41
CA THR A 13 15.39 3.01 7.24
C THR A 13 16.15 1.97 6.43
N GLY A 14 15.80 1.76 5.17
CA GLY A 14 16.33 0.70 4.33
C GLY A 14 15.75 -0.69 4.62
N ASP A 15 14.74 -0.77 5.50
CA ASP A 15 14.13 -2.05 5.87
C ASP A 15 13.20 -2.57 4.77
N SER A 16 13.19 -3.89 4.56
CA SER A 16 12.24 -4.52 3.65
C SER A 16 10.90 -4.74 4.33
N ILE A 17 9.86 -4.08 3.83
CA ILE A 17 8.48 -4.14 4.31
C ILE A 17 7.65 -4.98 3.35
N THR A 18 6.93 -5.98 3.88
CA THR A 18 5.98 -6.74 3.07
C THR A 18 4.66 -5.99 3.03
N TYR A 19 4.05 -5.85 1.85
CA TYR A 19 2.77 -5.17 1.69
C TYR A 19 1.75 -6.03 0.94
N GLN A 20 0.47 -5.71 1.14
CA GLN A 20 -0.65 -6.20 0.35
C GLN A 20 -1.60 -5.05 0.03
N VAL A 21 -2.12 -5.04 -1.19
CA VAL A 21 -3.08 -4.06 -1.69
C VAL A 21 -4.24 -4.81 -2.33
N ASP A 22 -5.46 -4.54 -1.86
CA ASP A 22 -6.69 -5.00 -2.47
C ASP A 22 -7.24 -3.88 -3.36
N LEU A 23 -7.47 -4.18 -4.63
CA LEU A 23 -7.97 -3.27 -5.65
C LEU A 23 -9.39 -3.65 -6.05
N ASP A 24 -10.30 -2.67 -6.04
CA ASP A 24 -11.61 -2.81 -6.65
C ASP A 24 -11.80 -1.81 -7.78
N HIS A 25 -11.88 -2.32 -9.01
CA HIS A 25 -11.90 -1.50 -10.21
C HIS A 25 -13.33 -1.21 -10.64
N GLY A 26 -13.71 0.05 -10.56
CA GLY A 26 -14.89 0.60 -11.22
C GLY A 26 -14.59 1.11 -12.62
N PRO A 27 -15.65 1.45 -13.39
CA PRO A 27 -15.55 2.02 -14.73
C PRO A 27 -14.83 3.38 -14.75
N GLU A 28 -14.97 4.16 -13.68
CA GLU A 28 -14.45 5.54 -13.60
C GLU A 28 -13.41 5.74 -12.49
N SER A 29 -13.24 4.76 -11.59
CA SER A 29 -12.33 4.87 -10.45
C SER A 29 -11.86 3.50 -9.97
N THR A 30 -10.72 3.44 -9.30
CA THR A 30 -10.24 2.24 -8.59
C THR A 30 -10.11 2.58 -7.11
N TYR A 31 -10.88 1.88 -6.29
CA TYR A 31 -10.71 1.90 -4.83
C TYR A 31 -9.57 0.96 -4.44
N TYR A 32 -8.79 1.35 -3.43
CA TYR A 32 -7.76 0.49 -2.87
C TYR A 32 -7.74 0.52 -1.35
N ALA A 33 -7.47 -0.62 -0.75
CA ALA A 33 -7.13 -0.78 0.66
C ALA A 33 -5.77 -1.49 0.76
N ALA A 34 -4.86 -0.94 1.54
CA ALA A 34 -3.50 -1.46 1.67
C ALA A 34 -3.18 -1.82 3.12
N ARG A 35 -2.26 -2.76 3.30
CA ARG A 35 -1.74 -3.18 4.59
C ARG A 35 -0.28 -3.59 4.50
N VAL A 36 0.45 -3.45 5.59
CA VAL A 36 1.86 -3.83 5.71
C VAL A 36 2.07 -4.81 6.83
N LEU A 37 3.07 -5.67 6.66
CA LEU A 37 3.54 -6.61 7.66
C LEU A 37 4.95 -6.21 8.07
N LEU A 38 5.13 -5.91 9.35
CA LEU A 38 6.44 -5.58 9.93
C LEU A 38 7.18 -6.86 10.33
N LEU A 39 8.51 -6.78 10.40
CA LEU A 39 9.36 -7.92 10.74
C LEU A 39 9.01 -8.44 12.15
N GLY A 40 8.36 -9.61 12.21
CA GLY A 40 7.99 -10.30 13.46
C GLY A 40 6.57 -10.04 13.97
N GLU A 41 5.73 -9.35 13.18
CA GLU A 41 4.54 -8.65 13.67
C GLU A 41 3.23 -9.07 12.98
N THR A 42 2.16 -8.30 13.24
CA THR A 42 0.83 -8.42 12.65
C THR A 42 0.64 -7.48 11.45
N TRP A 43 -0.45 -7.68 10.68
CA TRP A 43 -0.77 -6.79 9.57
C TRP A 43 -1.34 -5.47 10.09
N HIS A 44 -0.75 -4.35 9.66
CA HIS A 44 -1.24 -3.00 9.94
C HIS A 44 -1.91 -2.42 8.69
N GLU A 45 -3.14 -1.93 8.86
CA GLU A 45 -3.88 -1.26 7.79
C GLU A 45 -3.32 0.15 7.53
N LEU A 46 -3.24 0.50 6.25
CA LEU A 46 -2.89 1.84 5.78
C LEU A 46 -4.16 2.63 5.44
N GLU A 47 -3.99 3.91 5.10
CA GLU A 47 -5.10 4.74 4.64
C GLU A 47 -5.57 4.27 3.25
N SER A 48 -6.83 3.85 3.17
CA SER A 48 -7.46 3.49 1.91
C SER A 48 -7.74 4.72 1.04
N GLY A 49 -7.76 4.56 -0.28
CA GLY A 49 -7.97 5.68 -1.20
C GLY A 49 -8.69 5.29 -2.48
N THR A 50 -8.89 6.28 -3.35
CA THR A 50 -9.51 6.10 -4.67
C THR A 50 -8.75 6.89 -5.72
N ILE A 51 -8.47 6.25 -6.86
CA ILE A 51 -7.85 6.90 -8.02
C ILE A 51 -8.87 6.96 -9.16
N ALA A 52 -9.16 8.16 -9.65
CA ALA A 52 -10.06 8.38 -10.77
C ALA A 52 -9.39 8.05 -12.11
N GLY A 53 -10.16 7.55 -13.08
CA GLY A 53 -9.70 7.25 -14.43
C GLY A 53 -10.42 6.06 -15.05
N THR A 54 -10.49 6.06 -16.39
CA THR A 54 -11.14 5.02 -17.20
C THR A 54 -10.18 3.90 -17.62
N ASP A 55 -8.89 4.20 -17.77
CA ASP A 55 -7.87 3.19 -18.08
C ASP A 55 -7.49 2.39 -16.82
N ARG A 56 -7.86 1.11 -16.80
CA ARG A 56 -7.56 0.20 -15.69
C ARG A 56 -6.06 -0.03 -15.50
N ASN A 57 -5.28 -0.11 -16.57
CA ASN A 57 -3.87 -0.44 -16.50
C ASN A 57 -3.03 0.74 -16.01
N ALA A 58 -3.44 1.97 -16.34
CA ALA A 58 -2.80 3.18 -15.84
C ALA A 58 -3.01 3.41 -14.33
N ARG A 59 -4.11 2.88 -13.76
CA ARG A 59 -4.47 3.08 -12.33
C ARG A 59 -3.64 2.24 -11.38
N THR A 60 -3.21 1.02 -11.75
CA THR A 60 -2.42 0.16 -10.85
C THR A 60 -1.08 0.81 -10.45
N PRO A 61 -0.25 1.34 -11.37
CA PRO A 61 0.97 2.05 -11.00
C PRO A 61 0.72 3.25 -10.08
N GLN A 62 -0.34 4.04 -10.33
CA GLN A 62 -0.71 5.20 -9.51
C GLN A 62 -1.12 4.81 -8.09
N VAL A 63 -1.89 3.72 -7.95
CA VAL A 63 -2.23 3.16 -6.64
C VAL A 63 -0.96 2.68 -5.92
N MET A 64 -0.06 1.99 -6.63
CA MET A 64 1.19 1.50 -6.02
C MET A 64 2.07 2.66 -5.55
N GLU A 65 2.18 3.74 -6.33
CA GLU A 65 2.89 4.96 -5.94
C GLU A 65 2.31 5.59 -4.66
N ALA A 66 0.97 5.72 -4.59
CA ALA A 66 0.29 6.24 -3.40
C ALA A 66 0.54 5.36 -2.16
N VAL A 67 0.49 4.03 -2.33
CA VAL A 67 0.78 3.09 -1.25
C VAL A 67 2.23 3.20 -0.79
N PHE A 68 3.20 3.25 -1.70
CA PHE A 68 4.61 3.38 -1.32
C PHE A 68 4.93 4.70 -0.64
N ALA A 69 4.31 5.81 -1.08
CA ALA A 69 4.43 7.09 -0.39
C ALA A 69 3.88 7.03 1.04
N GLN A 70 2.78 6.29 1.29
CA GLN A 70 2.30 6.05 2.65
C GLN A 70 3.28 5.23 3.46
N ILE A 71 3.79 4.11 2.92
CA ILE A 71 4.77 3.24 3.59
C ILE A 71 6.03 4.03 3.97
N ASP A 72 6.52 4.90 3.08
CA ASP A 72 7.68 5.76 3.32
C ASP A 72 7.43 6.90 4.32
N GLY A 73 6.17 7.22 4.60
CA GLY A 73 5.77 8.18 5.63
C GLY A 73 5.56 7.56 7.01
N LEU A 74 5.61 6.22 7.15
CA LEU A 74 5.32 5.56 8.41
C LEU A 74 6.49 5.65 9.39
N ASP A 75 6.18 5.99 10.64
CA ASP A 75 7.09 5.78 11.76
C ASP A 75 6.97 4.32 12.27
N PHE A 76 7.73 3.42 11.65
CA PHE A 76 7.75 2.01 12.05
C PHE A 76 8.25 1.78 13.48
N LYS A 77 9.04 2.72 14.04
CA LYS A 77 9.44 2.62 15.46
C LYS A 77 8.27 2.92 16.40
N ALA A 78 7.33 3.75 15.98
CA ALA A 78 6.08 3.97 16.71
C ALA A 78 5.13 2.77 16.57
N LEU A 79 5.08 2.15 15.38
CA LEU A 79 4.24 0.97 15.12
C LEU A 79 4.67 -0.28 15.91
N ASN A 80 5.98 -0.53 16.04
CA ASN A 80 6.53 -1.69 16.78
C ASN A 80 6.51 -1.54 18.32
N ARG A 81 5.87 -0.50 18.88
CA ARG A 81 5.74 -0.29 20.34
C ARG A 81 4.35 -0.66 20.88
N GLY A 82 3.44 -1.10 20.01
CA GLY A 82 2.08 -1.53 20.34
C GLY A 82 2.00 -2.92 20.97
#